data_AF-A0A6I1I297-F1
#
_entry.id   AF-A0A6I1I297-F1
#
_cell.length_a   1.000
_cell.length_b   1.000
_cell.length_c   1.000
_cell.angle_alpha   90.00
_cell.angle_beta   90.00
_cell.angle_gamma   90.00
#
_symmetry.space_group_name_H-M   'P 1'
#
loop_
_entity.id
_entity.type
_entity.pdbx_description
1 polymer ?
#
loop_
_entity_poly.entity_id
_entity_poly.type
_entity_poly.pdbx_seq_one_letter_code
_entity_poly.pdbx_strand_id
1 'polypeptide(L)'
;MSVLNELDALLGLDGDEYDRLDLFLEADELIGELQPADVPPLLALWPQRSLSWQQRYTQASTGIDGAVLRTLLAGLLQIRESTHGVFELMSRLPSVADASPLSEALLDYAQRAWHAAEPAGRRQIQISCWSCGLSGRLLKRLGLASWKEAGL
;
A
#
# COMPACT_ATOMS: atom_id res chain seq x y z
N MET A 1 15.62 -18.39 -11.25
CA MET A 1 15.61 -16.92 -11.12
C MET A 1 14.93 -16.61 -9.80
N SER A 2 15.27 -15.55 -9.08
CA SER A 2 14.52 -15.20 -7.86
C SER A 2 13.17 -14.60 -8.27
N VAL A 3 12.07 -14.96 -7.58
CA VAL A 3 10.72 -14.40 -7.81
C VAL A 3 10.77 -12.87 -7.84
N LEU A 4 11.56 -12.27 -6.94
CA LEU A 4 11.71 -10.82 -6.89
C LEU A 4 12.39 -10.23 -8.14
N ASN A 5 13.36 -10.92 -8.74
CA ASN A 5 14.02 -10.43 -9.95
C ASN A 5 13.10 -10.51 -11.17
N GLU A 6 12.26 -11.55 -11.21
CA GLU A 6 11.26 -11.75 -12.26
C GLU A 6 10.15 -10.71 -12.16
N LEU A 7 9.62 -10.51 -10.95
CA LEU A 7 8.65 -9.46 -10.66
C LEU A 7 9.20 -8.07 -11.00
N ASP A 8 10.44 -7.79 -10.60
CA ASP A 8 11.08 -6.50 -10.86
C ASP A 8 11.27 -6.23 -12.37
N ALA A 9 11.67 -7.24 -13.13
CA ALA A 9 11.78 -7.16 -14.59
C ALA A 9 10.41 -6.94 -15.25
N LEU A 10 9.40 -7.72 -14.84
CA LEU A 10 8.04 -7.66 -15.38
C LEU A 10 7.39 -6.29 -15.13
N LEU A 11 7.47 -5.78 -13.91
CA LEU A 11 6.94 -4.46 -13.56
C LEU A 11 7.75 -3.31 -14.19
N GLY A 12 9.02 -3.57 -14.55
CA GLY A 12 9.93 -2.64 -15.21
C GLY A 12 9.78 -2.53 -16.73
N LEU A 13 8.92 -3.35 -17.35
CA LEU A 13 8.62 -3.27 -18.79
C LEU A 13 8.05 -1.89 -19.17
N ASP A 14 8.15 -1.54 -20.45
CA ASP A 14 7.52 -0.32 -20.96
C ASP A 14 5.99 -0.39 -20.76
N GLY A 15 5.34 0.75 -20.52
CA GLY A 15 3.89 0.81 -20.27
C GLY A 15 3.04 0.28 -21.39
N ASP A 16 3.41 0.59 -22.62
CA ASP A 16 2.70 0.09 -23.80
C ASP A 16 2.87 -1.43 -23.97
N GLU A 17 3.93 -2.03 -23.40
CA GLU A 17 4.13 -3.47 -23.43
C GLU A 17 3.37 -4.17 -22.30
N TYR A 18 3.47 -3.64 -21.08
CA TYR A 18 2.79 -4.20 -19.90
C TYR A 18 1.27 -4.23 -20.06
N ASP A 19 0.67 -3.09 -20.46
CA ASP A 19 -0.78 -2.97 -20.57
C ASP A 19 -1.32 -3.77 -21.76
N ARG A 20 -0.57 -3.82 -22.87
CA ARG A 20 -0.96 -4.57 -24.08
C ARG A 20 -0.92 -6.08 -23.86
N LEU A 21 0.02 -6.55 -23.03
CA LEU A 21 0.19 -7.97 -22.74
C LEU A 21 -0.67 -8.44 -21.55
N ASP A 22 -1.44 -7.54 -20.92
CA ASP A 22 -2.30 -7.83 -19.76
C ASP A 22 -1.55 -8.56 -18.62
N LEU A 23 -0.30 -8.14 -18.37
CA LEU A 23 0.60 -8.79 -17.41
C LEU A 23 0.21 -8.55 -15.94
N PHE A 24 -0.96 -7.97 -15.71
CA PHE A 24 -1.51 -7.75 -14.38
C PHE A 24 -1.67 -9.06 -13.61
N LEU A 25 -2.18 -10.11 -14.26
CA LEU A 25 -2.38 -11.40 -13.60
C LEU A 25 -1.06 -12.08 -13.27
N GLU A 26 -0.08 -12.01 -14.18
CA GLU A 26 1.26 -12.58 -13.96
C GLU A 26 1.98 -11.85 -12.82
N ALA A 27 1.83 -10.53 -12.72
CA ALA A 27 2.32 -9.75 -11.58
C ALA A 27 1.64 -10.18 -10.26
N ASP A 28 0.33 -10.42 -10.25
CA ASP A 28 -0.42 -10.85 -9.07
C ASP A 28 0.00 -12.25 -8.60
N GLU A 29 0.23 -13.17 -9.53
CA GLU A 29 0.76 -14.50 -9.24
C GLU A 29 2.16 -14.41 -8.61
N LEU A 30 3.08 -13.66 -9.21
CA LEU A 30 4.44 -13.46 -8.66
C LEU A 30 4.41 -12.77 -7.29
N ILE A 31 3.51 -11.81 -7.07
CA ILE A 31 3.33 -11.15 -5.77
C ILE A 31 2.77 -12.14 -4.73
N GLY A 32 1.85 -13.03 -5.13
CA GLY A 32 1.31 -14.09 -4.28
C GLY A 32 2.33 -15.12 -3.83
N GLU A 33 3.42 -15.30 -4.59
CA GLU A 33 4.52 -16.21 -4.26
C GLU A 33 5.55 -15.61 -3.28
N LEU A 34 5.54 -14.28 -3.09
CA LEU A 34 6.49 -13.61 -2.20
C LEU A 34 6.43 -14.19 -0.79
N GLN A 35 7.61 -14.32 -0.18
CA GLN A 35 7.77 -14.74 1.20
C GLN A 35 8.21 -13.55 2.05
N PRO A 36 8.03 -13.60 3.39
CA PRO A 36 8.52 -12.54 4.28
C PRO A 36 10.02 -12.22 4.12
N ALA A 37 10.82 -13.20 3.67
CA ALA A 37 12.25 -13.02 3.39
C ALA A 37 12.53 -12.14 2.15
N ASP A 38 11.57 -11.99 1.24
CA ASP A 38 11.68 -11.18 0.03
C ASP A 38 11.33 -9.71 0.29
N VAL A 39 10.72 -9.39 1.44
CA VAL A 39 10.31 -8.03 1.78
C VAL A 39 11.50 -7.08 1.97
N PRO A 40 12.58 -7.41 2.70
CA PRO A 40 13.74 -6.53 2.81
C PRO A 40 14.37 -6.13 1.46
N PRO A 41 14.66 -7.05 0.52
CA PRO A 41 15.18 -6.65 -0.79
C PRO A 41 14.13 -5.89 -1.63
N LEU A 42 12.84 -6.22 -1.54
CA LEU A 42 11.77 -5.45 -2.18
C LEU A 42 11.74 -3.99 -1.67
N LEU A 43 11.84 -3.78 -0.36
CA LEU A 43 11.91 -2.45 0.25
C LEU A 43 13.16 -1.67 -0.19
N ALA A 44 14.29 -2.35 -0.39
CA ALA A 44 15.50 -1.74 -0.90
C ALA A 44 15.37 -1.31 -2.37
N LEU A 45 14.61 -2.05 -3.18
CA LEU A 45 14.32 -1.71 -4.57
C LEU A 45 13.31 -0.57 -4.70
N TRP A 46 12.32 -0.49 -3.81
CA TRP A 46 11.21 0.46 -3.87
C TRP A 46 11.60 1.91 -4.22
N PRO A 47 12.55 2.57 -3.50
CA PRO A 47 12.95 3.95 -3.80
C PRO A 47 13.75 4.09 -5.11
N GLN A 48 14.27 3.00 -5.67
CA GLN A 48 15.05 3.00 -6.91
C GLN A 48 14.16 2.89 -8.15
N ARG A 49 12.87 2.56 -7.97
CA ARG A 49 11.92 2.30 -9.05
C ARG A 49 11.01 3.49 -9.31
N SER A 50 10.52 3.56 -10.55
CA SER A 50 9.63 4.62 -11.00
C SER A 50 8.27 4.54 -10.31
N LEU A 51 7.52 5.65 -10.37
CA LEU A 51 6.13 5.66 -9.89
C LEU A 51 5.26 4.63 -10.63
N SER A 52 5.44 4.45 -11.93
CA SER A 52 4.69 3.46 -12.73
C SER A 52 4.93 2.03 -12.23
N TRP A 53 6.16 1.70 -11.87
CA TRP A 53 6.51 0.40 -11.28
C TRP A 53 5.75 0.19 -9.95
N GLN A 54 5.76 1.20 -9.07
CA GLN A 54 5.07 1.13 -7.77
C GLN A 54 3.54 1.04 -7.94
N GLN A 55 2.98 1.76 -8.92
CA GLN A 55 1.57 1.68 -9.30
C GLN A 55 1.18 0.28 -9.74
N ARG A 56 1.93 -0.33 -10.66
CA ARG A 56 1.67 -1.69 -11.13
C ARG A 56 1.75 -2.72 -10.01
N TYR A 57 2.78 -2.62 -9.17
CA TYR A 57 2.91 -3.49 -7.99
C TYR A 57 1.65 -3.40 -7.11
N THR A 58 1.25 -2.19 -6.73
CA THR A 58 0.13 -1.98 -5.79
C THR A 58 -1.22 -2.39 -6.39
N GLN A 59 -1.40 -2.19 -7.70
CA GLN A 59 -2.59 -2.64 -8.43
C GLN A 59 -2.66 -4.16 -8.44
N ALA A 60 -1.56 -4.84 -8.77
CA ALA A 60 -1.44 -6.30 -8.85
C ALA A 60 -1.24 -6.98 -7.49
N SER A 61 -1.44 -6.30 -6.37
CA SER A 61 -1.29 -6.90 -5.02
C SER A 61 -2.59 -7.50 -4.49
N THR A 62 -3.40 -8.15 -5.33
CA THR A 62 -4.68 -8.73 -4.88
C THR A 62 -4.51 -10.06 -4.15
N GLY A 63 -3.54 -10.87 -4.56
CA GLY A 63 -3.19 -12.16 -3.97
C GLY A 63 -2.07 -12.11 -2.91
N ILE A 64 -1.59 -10.91 -2.55
CA ILE A 64 -0.47 -10.76 -1.60
C ILE A 64 -0.77 -11.42 -0.24
N ASP A 65 0.16 -12.21 0.26
CA ASP A 65 0.05 -12.82 1.59
C ASP A 65 -0.04 -11.76 2.70
N GLY A 66 -0.85 -12.03 3.72
CA GLY A 66 -1.11 -11.08 4.80
C GLY A 66 0.12 -10.76 5.66
N ALA A 67 1.04 -11.70 5.87
CA ALA A 67 2.26 -11.45 6.63
C ALA A 67 3.27 -10.65 5.80
N VAL A 68 3.37 -10.94 4.50
CA VAL A 68 4.17 -10.15 3.54
C VAL A 68 3.66 -8.72 3.48
N LEU A 69 2.34 -8.52 3.29
CA LEU A 69 1.71 -7.21 3.23
C LEU A 69 1.96 -6.39 4.50
N ARG A 70 1.78 -6.99 5.68
CA ARG A 70 2.04 -6.31 6.97
C ARG A 70 3.50 -5.88 7.11
N THR A 71 4.44 -6.75 6.73
CA THR A 71 5.88 -6.46 6.81
C THR A 71 6.27 -5.38 5.80
N LEU A 72 5.72 -5.44 4.58
CA LEU A 72 5.94 -4.46 3.53
C LEU A 72 5.44 -3.08 3.98
N LEU A 73 4.20 -2.98 4.47
CA LEU A 73 3.65 -1.73 5.00
C LEU A 73 4.51 -1.18 6.14
N ALA A 74 4.91 -2.02 7.10
CA ALA A 74 5.78 -1.59 8.20
C ALA A 74 7.10 -0.98 7.70
N GLY A 75 7.69 -1.56 6.64
CA GLY A 75 8.91 -1.07 6.01
C GLY A 75 8.72 0.20 5.19
N LEU A 76 7.65 0.27 4.38
CA LEU A 76 7.35 1.45 3.56
C LEU A 76 7.16 2.70 4.43
N LEU A 77 6.52 2.57 5.61
CA LEU A 77 6.36 3.67 6.56
C LEU A 77 7.68 4.25 7.09
N GLN A 78 8.79 3.52 6.97
CA GLN A 78 10.13 3.98 7.41
C GLN A 78 10.90 4.71 6.30
N ILE A 79 10.44 4.62 5.05
CA ILE A 79 11.05 5.31 3.92
C ILE A 79 10.63 6.78 4.01
N ARG A 80 11.62 7.69 4.14
CA ARG A 80 11.38 9.12 4.40
C ARG A 80 10.74 9.86 3.23
N GLU A 81 11.00 9.40 2.01
CA GLU A 81 10.39 9.94 0.80
C GLU A 81 8.99 9.36 0.66
N SER A 82 8.00 10.20 0.35
CA SER A 82 6.60 9.80 0.24
C SER A 82 6.43 8.57 -0.65
N THR A 83 6.24 7.41 -0.03
CA THR A 83 6.02 6.15 -0.76
C THR A 83 4.60 6.13 -1.30
N HIS A 84 4.47 6.26 -2.62
CA HIS A 84 3.24 5.88 -3.30
C HIS A 84 2.89 4.42 -2.96
N GLY A 85 1.59 4.12 -2.89
CA GLY A 85 1.13 2.75 -2.69
C GLY A 85 0.78 2.37 -1.25
N VAL A 86 1.12 3.17 -0.22
CA VAL A 86 0.78 2.83 1.17
C VAL A 86 -0.74 2.71 1.35
N PHE A 87 -1.51 3.68 0.86
CA PHE A 87 -2.97 3.65 1.00
C PHE A 87 -3.63 2.56 0.15
N GLU A 88 -3.12 2.35 -1.06
CA GLU A 88 -3.55 1.26 -1.95
C GLU A 88 -3.31 -0.10 -1.29
N LEU A 89 -2.13 -0.33 -0.72
CA LEU A 89 -1.79 -1.57 0.00
C LEU A 89 -2.56 -1.71 1.32
N MET A 90 -2.79 -0.61 2.05
CA MET A 90 -3.66 -0.61 3.23
C MET A 90 -5.06 -1.12 2.90
N SER A 91 -5.59 -0.81 1.71
CA SER A 91 -6.92 -1.30 1.30
C SER A 91 -6.98 -2.82 1.10
N ARG A 92 -5.82 -3.48 0.98
CA ARG A 92 -5.67 -4.94 0.86
C ARG A 92 -5.49 -5.64 2.21
N LEU A 93 -5.25 -4.89 3.28
CA LEU A 93 -5.17 -5.49 4.60
C LEU A 93 -6.52 -6.13 4.94
N PRO A 94 -6.52 -7.33 5.54
CA PRO A 94 -7.71 -7.82 6.24
C PRO A 94 -8.20 -6.73 7.21
N SER A 95 -9.48 -6.70 7.55
CA SER A 95 -9.95 -5.74 8.56
C SER A 95 -9.19 -5.96 9.88
N VAL A 96 -8.23 -5.08 10.17
CA VAL A 96 -7.35 -5.18 11.33
C VAL A 96 -7.89 -4.24 12.39
N ALA A 97 -8.84 -4.73 13.19
CA ALA A 97 -9.34 -4.00 14.35
C ALA A 97 -8.33 -3.98 15.53
N ASP A 98 -7.14 -4.57 15.37
CA ASP A 98 -6.19 -4.74 16.46
C ASP A 98 -5.39 -3.46 16.81
N ALA A 99 -4.91 -3.41 18.05
CA ALA A 99 -4.02 -2.37 18.56
C ALA A 99 -2.54 -2.70 18.30
N SER A 100 -2.22 -3.37 17.18
CA SER A 100 -0.84 -3.71 16.87
C SER A 100 0.02 -2.45 16.63
N PRO A 101 1.35 -2.56 16.80
CA PRO A 101 2.27 -1.47 16.46
C PRO A 101 2.13 -0.99 15.01
N LEU A 102 1.83 -1.90 14.08
CA LEU A 102 1.57 -1.56 12.68
C LEU A 102 0.30 -0.70 12.55
N SER A 103 -0.80 -1.09 13.20
CA SER A 103 -2.05 -0.32 13.19
C SER A 103 -1.87 1.10 13.73
N GLU A 104 -1.08 1.28 14.80
CA GLU A 104 -0.74 2.62 15.31
C GLU A 104 0.14 3.42 14.34
N ALA A 105 1.15 2.79 13.73
CA ALA A 105 2.01 3.45 12.75
C ALA A 105 1.24 3.88 11.48
N LEU A 106 0.30 3.05 11.02
CA LEU A 106 -0.62 3.37 9.92
C LEU A 106 -1.55 4.53 10.27
N LEU A 107 -2.04 4.60 11.52
CA LEU A 107 -2.84 5.73 11.98
C LEU A 107 -2.03 7.03 12.06
N ASP A 108 -0.80 6.98 12.59
CA ASP A 108 0.11 8.12 12.63
C ASP A 108 0.43 8.63 11.21
N TYR A 109 0.62 7.72 10.26
CA TYR A 109 0.81 8.03 8.85
C TYR A 109 -0.45 8.67 8.24
N ALA A 110 -1.61 8.03 8.39
CA ALA A 110 -2.87 8.52 7.84
C ALA A 110 -3.27 9.89 8.41
N GLN A 111 -3.04 10.12 9.70
CA GLN A 111 -3.30 11.41 10.34
C GLN A 111 -2.39 12.51 9.76
N ARG A 112 -1.08 12.26 9.61
CA ARG A 112 -0.16 13.22 8.99
C ARG A 112 -0.55 13.52 7.54
N ALA A 113 -0.83 12.47 6.76
CA ALA A 113 -1.25 12.60 5.37
C ALA A 113 -2.56 13.37 5.23
N TRP A 114 -3.53 13.15 6.14
CA TRP A 114 -4.82 13.85 6.13
C TRP A 114 -4.68 15.37 6.15
N HIS A 115 -3.80 15.89 7.01
CA HIS A 115 -3.57 17.32 7.13
C HIS A 115 -2.88 17.93 5.91
N ALA A 116 -2.09 17.14 5.18
CA ALA A 116 -1.41 17.57 3.95
C ALA A 116 -2.22 17.31 2.67
N ALA A 117 -3.30 16.53 2.75
CA ALA A 117 -4.04 16.07 1.59
C ALA A 117 -5.11 17.06 1.09
N GLU A 118 -5.16 17.19 -0.23
CA GLU A 118 -6.28 17.75 -1.01
C GLU A 118 -7.53 16.84 -0.91
N PRO A 119 -8.73 17.32 -1.31
CA PRO A 119 -9.99 16.56 -1.14
C PRO A 119 -9.97 15.14 -1.71
N ALA A 120 -9.36 14.93 -2.89
CA ALA A 120 -9.24 13.60 -3.49
C ALA A 120 -8.35 12.67 -2.64
N GLY A 121 -7.25 13.19 -2.08
CA GLY A 121 -6.38 12.44 -1.17
C GLY A 121 -7.09 12.08 0.13
N ARG A 122 -7.92 12.98 0.68
CA ARG A 122 -8.73 12.69 1.88
C ARG A 122 -9.73 11.57 1.65
N ARG A 123 -10.35 11.50 0.47
CA ARG A 123 -11.21 10.38 0.08
C ARG A 123 -10.44 9.06 0.00
N GLN A 124 -9.23 9.06 -0.56
CA GLN A 124 -8.40 7.85 -0.58
C GLN A 124 -8.05 7.38 0.84
N ILE A 125 -7.70 8.31 1.73
CA ILE A 125 -7.42 8.01 3.15
C ILE A 125 -8.64 7.39 3.82
N GLN A 126 -9.84 7.97 3.62
CA GLN A 126 -11.10 7.45 4.14
C GLN A 126 -11.34 6.01 3.68
N ILE A 127 -11.28 5.75 2.37
CA ILE A 127 -11.52 4.42 1.79
C ILE A 127 -10.53 3.41 2.37
N SER A 128 -9.25 3.75 2.37
CA SER A 128 -8.18 2.85 2.83
C SER A 128 -8.33 2.51 4.32
N CYS A 129 -8.63 3.50 5.14
CA CYS A 129 -8.87 3.29 6.58
C CYS A 129 -10.18 2.54 6.85
N TRP A 130 -11.17 2.66 5.97
CA TRP A 130 -12.43 1.92 6.10
C TRP A 130 -12.22 0.44 5.80
N SER A 131 -11.54 0.11 4.69
CA SER A 131 -11.25 -1.27 4.28
C SER A 131 -10.52 -2.06 5.37
N CYS A 132 -9.53 -1.44 6.04
CA CYS A 132 -8.76 -2.11 7.09
C CYS A 132 -9.32 -1.90 8.51
N GLY A 133 -10.49 -1.28 8.69
CA GLY A 133 -11.13 -1.12 10.00
C GLY A 133 -10.55 -0.03 10.91
N LEU A 134 -9.69 0.86 10.38
CA LEU A 134 -9.06 1.95 11.12
C LEU A 134 -9.87 3.26 11.15
N SER A 135 -10.95 3.39 10.38
CA SER A 135 -11.72 4.63 10.26
C SER A 135 -12.13 5.25 11.60
N GLY A 136 -12.71 4.48 12.52
CA GLY A 136 -13.18 5.02 13.81
C GLY A 136 -12.03 5.58 14.66
N ARG A 137 -10.86 4.93 14.62
CA ARG A 137 -9.67 5.38 15.35
C ARG A 137 -9.06 6.63 14.71
N LEU A 138 -9.05 6.70 13.38
CA LEU A 138 -8.59 7.90 12.67
C LEU A 138 -9.52 9.09 12.94
N LEU A 139 -10.84 8.91 12.83
CA LEU A 139 -11.83 9.94 13.16
C LEU A 139 -11.63 10.50 14.58
N LYS A 140 -11.44 9.61 15.57
CA LYS A 140 -11.14 10.01 16.96
C LYS A 140 -9.87 10.85 17.07
N ARG A 141 -8.79 10.47 16.36
CA ARG A 141 -7.51 11.23 16.34
C ARG A 141 -7.65 12.59 15.66
N LEU A 142 -8.53 12.69 14.66
CA LEU A 142 -8.83 13.94 13.96
C LEU A 142 -9.83 14.83 14.72
N GLY A 143 -10.43 14.35 15.82
CA GLY A 143 -11.46 15.09 16.56
C GLY A 143 -12.80 15.16 15.82
N LEU A 144 -13.09 14.20 14.94
CA LEU A 144 -14.31 14.13 14.13
C LEU A 144 -15.22 13.00 14.64
N ALA A 145 -16.53 13.23 14.64
CA ALA A 145 -17.52 12.19 14.96
C ALA A 145 -17.89 11.34 13.73
N SER A 146 -17.74 11.87 12.52
CA SER A 146 -18.03 11.13 11.28
C SER A 146 -17.29 11.69 10.06
N TRP A 147 -17.20 10.91 8.99
CA TRP A 147 -16.64 11.38 7.71
C TRP A 147 -17.45 12.52 7.07
N LYS A 148 -18.77 12.57 7.35
CA LYS A 148 -19.64 13.66 6.91
C LYS A 148 -19.20 15.02 7.46
N GLU A 149 -18.68 15.06 8.70
CA GLU A 149 -18.14 16.30 9.29
C GLU A 149 -16.87 16.78 8.57
N ALA A 150 -16.15 15.87 7.90
CA ALA A 150 -15.03 16.20 7.03
C ALA A 150 -15.42 16.53 5.58
N GLY A 151 -16.72 16.53 5.25
CA GLY A 151 -17.21 16.76 3.88
C GLY A 151 -17.01 15.58 2.93
N LEU A 152 -16.91 14.36 3.45
CA LEU A 152 -16.76 13.11 2.70
C LEU A 152 -18.00 12.21 2.79
#